data_AF-A0A356T5U9-F1
#
_entry.id   AF-A0A356T5U9-F1
#
_cell.length_a   1.000
_cell.length_b   1.000
_cell.length_c   1.000
_cell.angle_alpha   90.00
_cell.angle_beta   90.00
_cell.angle_gamma   90.00
#
_symmetry.space_group_name_H-M   'P 1'
#
loop_
_entity.id
_entity.type
_entity.pdbx_description
1 polymer ?
#
loop_
_entity_poly.entity_id
_entity_poly.type
_entity_poly.pdbx_seq_one_letter_code
_entity_poly.pdbx_strand_id
1 'polypeptide(L)'
;MIRLSLALALLCPLLAPAPSAAQAPLPHEIDLGAPPRPFTLRVEATDEGPVLVVEAPRGGEVESALPIPSVEAATVESVEVAAGHRVAIVRATGGDAEAAALVAVSGRRPAVLWTGRTDLH
;
A
#
# COMPACT_ATOMS: atom_id res chain seq x y z
N MET A 1 81.80 -39.37 -22.00
CA MET A 1 81.50 -40.04 -23.28
C MET A 1 80.29 -40.93 -23.11
N ILE A 2 79.20 -40.57 -23.80
CA ILE A 2 78.05 -41.37 -24.27
C ILE A 2 77.10 -42.04 -23.26
N ARG A 3 75.82 -41.63 -23.42
CA ARG A 3 74.52 -42.25 -23.10
C ARG A 3 73.98 -42.12 -21.67
N LEU A 4 72.97 -41.26 -21.53
CA LEU A 4 71.72 -41.64 -20.87
C LEU A 4 70.53 -40.86 -21.47
N SER A 5 69.53 -41.64 -21.92
CA SER A 5 68.08 -41.35 -21.90
C SER A 5 67.58 -40.16 -22.74
N LEU A 6 67.07 -40.32 -23.97
CA LEU A 6 65.95 -41.16 -24.42
C LEU A 6 64.67 -40.96 -23.59
N ALA A 7 64.21 -39.71 -23.43
CA ALA A 7 62.91 -39.41 -22.82
C ALA A 7 62.35 -38.03 -23.21
N LEU A 8 62.51 -37.59 -24.47
CA LEU A 8 61.98 -36.29 -24.92
C LEU A 8 61.28 -36.41 -26.28
N ALA A 9 60.38 -37.38 -26.40
CA ALA A 9 59.57 -37.62 -27.61
C ALA A 9 58.06 -37.60 -27.34
N LEU A 10 57.62 -36.98 -26.24
CA LEU A 10 56.20 -36.92 -25.84
C LEU A 10 55.89 -35.54 -25.25
N LEU A 11 55.96 -34.49 -26.05
CA LEU A 11 55.50 -33.17 -25.61
C LEU A 11 55.01 -32.30 -26.78
N CYS A 12 53.94 -32.77 -27.42
CA CYS A 12 52.89 -31.96 -28.01
C CYS A 12 51.76 -32.92 -28.42
N PRO A 13 50.47 -32.58 -28.35
CA PRO A 13 49.86 -31.25 -28.14
C PRO A 13 48.77 -31.25 -27.04
N LEU A 14 48.39 -30.11 -26.47
CA LEU A 14 47.05 -29.89 -25.87
C LEU A 14 46.88 -28.42 -25.47
N LEU A 15 47.09 -27.51 -26.41
CA LEU A 15 46.40 -26.22 -26.37
C LEU A 15 45.00 -26.42 -26.92
N ALA A 16 44.10 -26.93 -26.09
CA ALA A 16 42.67 -26.77 -26.33
C ALA A 16 42.27 -25.36 -25.86
N PRO A 17 41.59 -24.54 -26.66
CA PRO A 17 40.95 -23.34 -26.12
C PRO A 17 39.85 -23.81 -25.16
N ALA A 18 39.95 -23.41 -23.89
CA ALA A 18 38.86 -23.63 -22.95
C ALA A 18 37.59 -22.98 -23.53
N PRO A 19 36.45 -23.68 -23.61
CA PRO A 19 35.23 -23.05 -24.03
C PRO A 19 34.91 -21.96 -23.01
N SER A 20 34.79 -20.72 -23.48
CA SER A 20 34.20 -19.64 -22.70
C SER A 20 32.80 -20.10 -22.34
N ALA A 21 32.62 -20.59 -21.10
CA ALA A 21 31.32 -20.89 -20.55
C ALA A 21 30.54 -19.57 -20.55
N ALA A 22 29.71 -19.37 -21.57
CA ALA A 22 28.69 -18.34 -21.55
C ALA A 22 27.80 -18.66 -20.34
N GLN A 23 28.01 -17.93 -19.25
CA GLN A 23 27.24 -18.07 -18.04
C GLN A 23 25.79 -17.78 -18.43
N ALA A 24 24.97 -18.84 -18.46
CA ALA A 24 23.56 -18.69 -18.76
C ALA A 24 22.97 -17.68 -17.76
N PRO A 25 22.17 -16.69 -18.21
CA PRO A 25 21.56 -15.75 -17.30
C PRO A 25 20.76 -16.55 -16.27
N LEU A 26 21.19 -16.49 -15.01
CA LEU A 26 20.48 -17.11 -13.91
C LEU A 26 19.09 -16.46 -13.85
N PRO A 27 17.98 -17.22 -13.74
CA PRO A 27 16.70 -16.61 -13.44
C PRO A 27 16.83 -15.88 -12.10
N HIS A 28 16.81 -14.55 -12.14
CA HIS A 28 16.72 -13.72 -10.95
C HIS A 28 15.24 -13.45 -10.72
N GLU A 29 14.64 -14.25 -9.83
CA GLU A 29 13.33 -13.94 -9.28
C GLU A 29 13.50 -12.82 -8.25
N ILE A 30 12.85 -11.69 -8.51
CA ILE A 30 12.80 -10.54 -7.59
C ILE A 30 11.37 -10.46 -7.08
N ASP A 31 11.17 -10.61 -5.78
CA ASP A 31 9.89 -10.31 -5.13
C ASP A 31 9.70 -8.79 -5.10
N LEU A 32 8.74 -8.31 -5.89
CA LEU A 32 8.39 -6.89 -5.95
C LEU A 32 7.39 -6.49 -4.83
N GLY A 33 6.85 -7.46 -4.11
CA GLY A 33 5.74 -7.27 -3.19
C GLY A 33 4.48 -6.72 -3.89
N ALA A 34 3.42 -6.52 -3.10
CA ALA A 34 2.24 -5.80 -3.54
C ALA A 34 2.30 -4.35 -3.04
N PRO A 35 1.86 -3.36 -3.85
CA PRO A 35 1.76 -1.99 -3.37
C PRO A 35 0.81 -1.91 -2.15
N PRO A 36 1.04 -0.95 -1.22
CA PRO A 36 0.14 -0.77 -0.08
C PRO A 36 -1.29 -0.51 -0.55
N ARG A 37 -2.24 -1.28 -0.04
CA ARG A 37 -3.67 -1.00 -0.26
C ARG A 37 -4.09 0.22 0.57
N PRO A 38 -4.87 1.17 0.02
CA PRO A 38 -5.34 2.34 0.75
C PRO A 38 -6.46 1.99 1.73
N PHE A 39 -6.76 2.91 2.65
CA PHE A 39 -8.00 2.88 3.43
C PHE A 39 -9.17 3.25 2.52
N THR A 40 -10.34 2.65 2.78
CA THR A 40 -11.58 3.02 2.10
C THR A 40 -12.44 3.83 3.07
N LEU A 41 -12.93 4.98 2.63
CA LEU A 41 -13.90 5.79 3.37
C LEU A 41 -15.15 5.91 2.50
N ARG A 42 -16.31 5.59 3.08
CA ARG A 42 -17.60 5.73 2.40
C ARG A 42 -18.67 6.14 3.39
N VAL A 43 -19.69 6.83 2.89
CA VAL A 43 -20.90 7.12 3.67
C VAL A 43 -22.02 6.25 3.12
N GLU A 44 -22.62 5.45 3.98
CA GLU A 44 -23.72 4.56 3.64
C GLU A 44 -25.04 5.11 4.19
N ALA A 45 -26.12 4.98 3.42
CA ALA A 45 -27.46 5.24 3.91
C ALA A 45 -28.02 3.97 4.56
N THR A 46 -28.42 4.06 5.82
CA THR A 46 -29.05 2.95 6.57
C THR A 46 -30.43 3.35 7.06
N ASP A 47 -31.20 2.39 7.56
CA ASP A 47 -32.53 2.65 8.14
C ASP A 47 -32.47 3.55 9.40
N GLU A 48 -31.35 3.56 10.12
CA GLU A 48 -31.12 4.39 11.32
C GLU A 48 -30.54 5.78 10.99
N GLY A 49 -30.22 6.01 9.71
CA GLY A 49 -29.58 7.23 9.21
C GLY A 49 -28.22 6.96 8.56
N PRO A 50 -27.52 8.00 8.07
CA PRO A 50 -26.24 7.83 7.41
C PRO A 50 -25.11 7.44 8.35
N VAL A 51 -24.28 6.50 7.91
CA VAL A 51 -23.13 5.97 8.66
C VAL A 51 -21.86 6.16 7.84
N LEU A 52 -20.82 6.73 8.45
CA LEU A 52 -19.47 6.71 7.90
C LEU A 52 -18.84 5.35 8.20
N VAL A 53 -18.41 4.65 7.15
CA VAL A 53 -17.66 3.41 7.22
C VAL A 53 -16.21 3.65 6.82
N VAL A 54 -15.28 3.25 7.69
CA VAL A 54 -13.83 3.32 7.44
C VAL A 54 -13.23 1.93 7.49
N GLU A 55 -12.78 1.43 6.35
CA GLU A 55 -12.16 0.10 6.23
C GLU A 55 -10.64 0.19 6.15
N ALA A 56 -9.98 -0.64 6.95
CA ALA A 56 -8.55 -0.80 6.96
C ALA A 56 -8.08 -1.80 5.88
N PRO A 57 -6.89 -1.61 5.29
CA PRO A 57 -6.40 -2.46 4.20
C PRO A 57 -6.21 -3.95 4.52
N ARG A 58 -6.07 -4.28 5.81
CA ARG A 58 -5.80 -5.65 6.30
C ARG A 58 -6.92 -6.18 7.20
N GLY A 59 -8.13 -5.65 7.04
CA GLY A 59 -9.26 -5.92 7.90
C GLY A 59 -9.29 -5.02 9.13
N GLY A 60 -10.50 -4.79 9.62
CA GLY A 60 -10.81 -3.78 10.63
C GLY A 60 -11.68 -2.70 10.01
N GLU A 61 -12.89 -2.58 10.53
CA GLU A 61 -13.89 -1.61 10.10
C GLU A 61 -14.27 -0.79 11.32
N VAL A 62 -14.43 0.52 11.10
CA VAL A 62 -14.96 1.43 12.11
C VAL A 62 -16.12 2.16 11.48
N GLU A 63 -17.26 2.08 12.15
CA GLU A 63 -18.48 2.78 11.78
C GLU A 63 -18.71 3.95 12.73
N SER A 64 -19.28 5.03 12.20
CA SER A 64 -19.71 6.16 13.01
C SER A 64 -20.93 6.84 12.39
N ALA A 65 -21.97 7.03 13.20
CA ALA A 65 -23.18 7.73 12.76
C ALA A 65 -22.86 9.19 12.42
N LEU A 66 -23.43 9.66 11.31
CA LEU A 66 -23.42 11.07 10.94
C LEU A 66 -24.73 11.73 11.40
N PRO A 67 -24.69 12.89 12.08
CA PRO A 67 -25.87 13.51 12.66
C PRO A 67 -26.70 14.29 11.62
N ILE A 68 -27.10 13.64 10.54
CA ILE A 68 -27.99 14.13 9.48
C ILE A 68 -29.07 13.07 9.18
N PRO A 69 -30.26 13.45 8.71
CA PRO A 69 -31.36 12.51 8.52
C PRO A 69 -31.19 11.60 7.30
N SER A 70 -30.48 12.06 6.26
CA SER A 70 -30.24 11.35 5.01
C SER A 70 -28.91 11.82 4.40
N VAL A 71 -28.40 11.07 3.43
CA VAL A 71 -27.21 11.43 2.65
C VAL A 71 -27.55 11.43 1.17
N GLU A 72 -27.24 12.51 0.50
CA GLU A 72 -27.42 12.71 -0.94
C GLU A 72 -26.07 12.83 -1.65
N ALA A 73 -25.10 13.46 -0.98
CA ALA A 73 -23.73 13.56 -1.45
C ALA A 73 -22.74 13.44 -0.30
N ALA A 74 -21.56 12.91 -0.60
CA ALA A 74 -20.44 12.88 0.32
C ALA A 74 -19.14 13.22 -0.42
N THR A 75 -18.25 13.93 0.26
CA THR A 75 -16.90 14.25 -0.22
C THR A 75 -15.87 13.85 0.82
N VAL A 76 -14.70 13.46 0.35
CA VAL A 76 -13.57 13.09 1.20
C VAL A 76 -12.38 13.94 0.80
N GLU A 77 -11.78 14.61 1.77
CA GLU A 77 -10.60 15.45 1.59
C GLU A 77 -9.49 14.95 2.52
N SER A 78 -8.28 14.81 1.99
CA SER A 78 -7.09 14.49 2.79
C SER A 78 -6.35 15.77 3.13
N VAL A 79 -6.13 16.00 4.42
CA VAL A 79 -5.40 17.16 4.94
C VAL A 79 -4.18 16.71 5.73
N GLU A 80 -3.04 17.35 5.47
CA GLU A 80 -1.84 17.21 6.30
C GLU A 80 -1.87 18.26 7.41
N VAL A 81 -1.76 17.82 8.66
CA VAL A 81 -1.69 18.69 9.84
C VAL A 81 -0.24 18.82 10.31
N ALA A 82 -0.01 19.69 11.31
CA ALA A 82 1.31 19.90 11.88
C ALA A 82 2.00 18.57 12.27
N ALA A 83 3.33 18.54 12.12
CA ALA A 83 4.18 17.36 12.29
C ALA A 83 4.00 16.24 11.24
N GLY A 84 3.38 16.53 10.09
CA GLY A 84 3.30 15.60 8.95
C GLY A 84 2.25 14.49 9.12
N HIS A 85 1.38 14.62 10.12
CA HIS A 85 0.25 13.70 10.29
C HIS A 85 -0.83 13.99 9.24
N ARG A 86 -1.53 12.95 8.80
CA ARG A 86 -2.60 13.05 7.81
C ARG A 86 -3.94 12.69 8.44
N VAL A 87 -4.94 13.50 8.17
CA VAL A 87 -6.35 13.26 8.53
C VAL A 87 -7.20 13.30 7.27
N ALA A 88 -8.31 12.58 7.28
CA ALA A 88 -9.34 12.71 6.28
C ALA A 88 -10.54 13.46 6.88
N ILE A 89 -11.02 14.46 6.15
CA ILE A 89 -12.26 15.15 6.44
C ILE A 89 -13.32 14.55 5.50
N VAL A 90 -14.34 13.93 6.09
CA VAL A 90 -15.51 13.47 5.34
C VAL A 90 -16.62 14.49 5.56
N ARG A 91 -17.21 14.99 4.48
CA ARG A 91 -18.38 15.88 4.54
C ARG A 91 -19.54 15.18 3.85
N ALA A 92 -20.70 15.21 4.47
CA ALA A 92 -21.93 14.64 3.94
C ALA A 92 -23.05 15.68 3.98
N THR A 93 -23.85 15.72 2.93
CA THR A 93 -25.00 16.61 2.80
C THR A 93 -26.24 15.79 2.48
N GLY A 94 -27.39 16.17 3.05
CA GLY A 94 -28.69 15.56 2.73
C GLY A 94 -29.85 16.39 3.29
N GLY A 95 -30.88 16.59 2.47
CA GLY A 95 -31.91 17.60 2.73
C GLY A 95 -31.29 18.98 2.94
N ASP A 96 -31.76 19.67 3.99
CA ASP A 96 -31.23 20.98 4.41
C ASP A 96 -30.12 20.87 5.46
N ALA A 97 -29.46 19.70 5.58
CA ALA A 97 -28.50 19.46 6.64
C ALA A 97 -27.11 19.04 6.14
N GLU A 98 -26.08 19.47 6.88
CA GLU A 98 -24.69 19.13 6.63
C GLU A 98 -24.02 18.55 7.89
N ALA A 99 -23.24 17.49 7.70
CA ALA A 99 -22.39 16.91 8.74
C ALA A 99 -20.97 16.64 8.22
N ALA A 100 -20.05 16.57 9.16
CA ALA A 100 -18.68 16.19 8.89
C ALA A 100 -18.14 15.19 9.92
N ALA A 101 -17.09 14.49 9.51
CA ALA A 101 -16.31 13.60 10.35
C ALA A 101 -14.81 13.82 10.13
N LEU A 102 -14.05 13.67 11.20
CA LEU A 102 -12.59 13.65 11.17
C LEU A 102 -12.09 12.24 11.39
N VAL A 103 -11.34 11.72 10.44
CA VAL A 103 -10.78 10.37 10.46
C VAL A 103 -9.26 10.46 10.48
N ALA A 104 -8.63 9.67 11.34
CA ALA A 104 -7.20 9.52 11.38
C ALA A 104 -6.81 8.04 11.42
N VAL A 105 -5.52 7.79 11.23
CA VAL A 105 -4.93 6.46 11.44
C VAL A 105 -4.15 6.51 12.75
N SER A 106 -4.54 5.64 13.70
CA SER A 106 -3.80 5.41 14.93
C SER A 106 -3.08 4.08 14.85
N GLY A 107 -1.75 4.11 14.67
CA GLY A 107 -0.95 2.93 14.39
C GLY A 107 -1.31 2.31 13.03
N ARG A 108 -2.00 1.15 13.05
CA ARG A 108 -2.48 0.45 11.84
C ARG A 108 -4.01 0.41 11.72
N ARG A 109 -4.74 1.10 12.61
CA ARG A 109 -6.20 1.07 12.67
C ARG A 109 -6.78 2.45 12.34
N PRO A 110 -7.91 2.50 11.64
CA PRO A 110 -8.64 3.74 11.47
C PRO A 110 -9.29 4.13 12.80
N ALA A 111 -9.46 5.44 13.00
CA ALA A 111 -10.19 5.99 14.12
C ALA A 111 -11.00 7.20 13.65
N VAL A 112 -12.28 7.24 14.02
CA VAL A 112 -13.12 8.43 13.87
C VAL A 112 -12.90 9.27 15.13
N LEU A 113 -12.28 10.44 14.96
CA LEU A 113 -11.91 11.32 16.05
C LEU A 113 -13.06 12.22 16.48
N TRP A 114 -13.92 12.57 15.53
CA TRP A 114 -15.05 13.47 15.75
C TRP A 114 -16.10 13.29 14.63
N THR A 115 -17.37 13.46 15.00
CA THR A 115 -18.50 13.63 14.08
C THR A 115 -19.39 14.76 14.59
N GLY A 116 -20.00 15.53 13.68
CA GLY A 116 -20.88 16.63 14.06
C GLY A 116 -21.57 17.30 12.88
N ARG A 117 -22.63 18.07 13.18
CA ARG A 117 -23.29 18.96 12.23
C ARG A 117 -22.43 20.19 11.96
N THR A 118 -22.41 20.66 10.72
CA THR A 118 -21.61 21.82 10.28
C THR A 118 -22.45 23.00 9.83
N ASP A 119 -23.76 22.81 9.74
CA ASP A 119 -24.77 23.80 9.35
C ASP A 119 -25.40 24.53 10.57
N LEU A 120 -24.91 24.26 11.78
CA LEU A 120 -25.36 24.93 13.00
C LEU A 120 -24.68 26.30 13.11
N HIS A 121 -25.27 27.30 12.47
CA HIS A 121 -24.91 28.72 12.57
C HIS A 121 -26.15 29.58 12.88
#